data_AF-A0A1Q8IN70-F1
#
_entry.id   AF-A0A1Q8IN70-F1
#
_cell.length_a   1.000
_cell.length_b   1.000
_cell.length_c   1.000
_cell.angle_alpha   90.00
_cell.angle_beta   90.00
_cell.angle_gamma   90.00
#
_symmetry.space_group_name_H-M   'P 1'
#
loop_
_entity.id
_entity.type
_entity.pdbx_description
1 polymer ?
#
loop_
_entity_poly.entity_id
_entity_poly.type
_entity_poly.pdbx_seq_one_letter_code
_entity_poly.pdbx_strand_id
1 'polypeptide(L)'
;MHVTTSLNVKTDYSADYLAPRSLDLSQLDSSFSDTDVSVTMTDDARLKAINAKQIGQAETIIKEAVTLSGVLVANRAREQRDWCTFKESAKPVTITYSKLNQKFSDLFYQGTDKIDAMEADSGSQATFELVKKSSLEKYIKPTLIVRAAHPIQPVTEQSSSGVEVRLPVIYQVSVELMWGKPARMVGQQNVLLPSEGRLRDYPLHIPRPAAFGTQQFALTLAESGAVTSIQYVKNSGTVNAMTGAADVLTPLKRPTTSDRVDAIKAQADLIAQQQRLATCQATPSSCK
;
A
#
# COMPACT_ATOMS: atom_id res chain seq x y z
N MET A 1 27.41 -16.54 15.06
CA MET A 1 25.97 -16.76 14.98
C MET A 1 25.44 -15.79 13.95
N HIS A 2 25.16 -16.28 12.76
CA HIS A 2 24.47 -15.48 11.75
C HIS A 2 23.00 -15.41 12.16
N VAL A 3 22.49 -14.20 12.34
CA VAL A 3 21.08 -13.98 12.70
C VAL A 3 20.44 -13.30 11.51
N THR A 4 19.35 -13.87 11.01
CA THR A 4 18.53 -13.24 9.98
C THR A 4 17.25 -12.77 10.64
N THR A 5 16.96 -11.49 10.52
CA THR A 5 15.75 -10.88 11.07
C THR A 5 14.85 -10.44 9.93
N SER A 6 13.57 -10.78 10.01
CA SER A 6 12.55 -10.25 9.11
C SER A 6 11.44 -9.61 9.95
N LEU A 7 10.99 -8.43 9.53
CA LEU A 7 9.82 -7.76 10.08
C LEU A 7 8.70 -7.95 9.07
N ASN A 8 7.57 -8.52 9.51
CA ASN A 8 6.40 -8.75 8.68
C ASN A 8 5.15 -8.28 9.43
N VAL A 9 4.84 -6.99 9.30
CA VAL A 9 3.63 -6.40 9.81
C VAL A 9 2.52 -6.63 8.81
N LYS A 10 1.44 -7.29 9.25
CA LYS A 10 0.22 -7.49 8.48
C LYS A 10 -0.88 -6.62 9.06
N THR A 11 -1.55 -5.87 8.19
CA THR A 11 -2.76 -5.12 8.52
C THR A 11 -3.97 -5.84 7.96
N ASP A 12 -4.99 -5.95 8.79
CA ASP A 12 -6.32 -6.37 8.36
C ASP A 12 -7.25 -5.17 8.49
N TYR A 13 -8.10 -4.96 7.48
CA TYR A 13 -9.02 -3.84 7.42
C TYR A 13 -10.42 -4.38 7.13
N SER A 14 -11.41 -3.84 7.83
CA SER A 14 -12.81 -4.22 7.67
C SER A 14 -13.71 -3.00 7.51
N ALA A 15 -14.85 -3.17 6.84
CA ALA A 15 -15.86 -2.14 6.73
C ALA A 15 -16.46 -1.78 8.09
N ASP A 16 -16.68 -0.48 8.30
CA ASP A 16 -17.46 0.02 9.42
C ASP A 16 -18.95 0.03 9.04
N TYR A 17 -19.65 -1.06 9.36
CA TYR A 17 -21.09 -1.20 9.10
C TYR A 17 -21.96 -0.30 9.98
N LEU A 18 -21.40 0.36 11.01
CA LEU A 18 -22.15 1.26 11.90
C LEU A 18 -22.23 2.69 11.35
N ALA A 19 -21.37 3.05 10.41
CA ALA A 19 -21.29 4.39 9.81
C ALA A 19 -21.42 4.34 8.28
N PRO A 20 -22.56 3.90 7.73
CA PRO A 20 -22.75 3.81 6.29
C PRO A 20 -22.59 5.19 5.63
N ARG A 21 -21.99 5.20 4.45
CA ARG A 21 -21.80 6.42 3.64
C ARG A 21 -22.62 6.31 2.36
N SER A 22 -23.36 7.38 2.06
CA SER A 22 -24.11 7.50 0.82
C SER A 22 -23.32 8.32 -0.19
N LEU A 23 -23.29 7.86 -1.44
CA LEU A 23 -22.82 8.63 -2.58
C LEU A 23 -24.01 8.95 -3.47
N ASP A 24 -24.34 10.23 -3.61
CA ASP A 24 -25.44 10.67 -4.47
C ASP A 24 -24.96 10.80 -5.92
N LEU A 25 -25.17 9.73 -6.69
CA LEU A 25 -24.77 9.66 -8.10
C LEU A 25 -25.61 10.57 -9.00
N SER A 26 -26.81 10.97 -8.57
CA SER A 26 -27.68 11.83 -9.40
C SER A 26 -27.07 13.21 -9.64
N GLN A 27 -26.15 13.65 -8.77
CA GLN A 27 -25.43 14.90 -8.94
C GLN A 27 -24.32 14.84 -10.00
N LEU A 28 -23.97 13.63 -10.46
CA LEU A 28 -23.07 13.41 -11.59
C LEU A 28 -23.82 13.36 -12.93
N ASP A 29 -25.15 13.33 -12.93
CA ASP A 29 -25.96 13.44 -14.14
C ASP A 29 -26.12 14.90 -14.53
N SER A 30 -26.08 15.17 -15.84
CA SER A 30 -26.41 16.48 -16.39
C SER A 30 -27.51 16.33 -17.44
N SER A 31 -28.30 17.38 -17.65
CA SER A 31 -29.39 17.37 -18.63
C SER A 31 -28.93 17.18 -20.09
N PHE A 32 -27.63 17.28 -20.36
CA PHE A 32 -27.06 17.26 -21.72
C PHE A 32 -26.00 16.17 -21.92
N SER A 33 -25.87 15.24 -20.99
CA SER A 33 -24.85 14.19 -21.08
C SER A 33 -25.26 12.92 -20.37
N ASP A 34 -24.88 11.80 -20.97
CA ASP A 34 -24.93 10.52 -20.31
C ASP A 34 -23.67 10.35 -19.45
N THR A 35 -23.88 10.01 -18.17
CA THR A 35 -22.80 9.73 -17.22
C THR A 35 -22.82 8.24 -16.85
N ASP A 36 -21.78 7.52 -17.26
CA ASP A 36 -21.51 6.15 -16.83
C ASP A 36 -20.72 6.18 -15.52
N VAL A 37 -21.33 5.75 -14.41
CA VAL A 37 -20.63 5.59 -13.13
C VAL A 37 -20.43 4.11 -12.80
N SER A 38 -19.18 3.76 -12.46
CA SER A 38 -18.78 2.45 -11.98
C SER A 38 -18.15 2.57 -10.60
N VAL A 39 -18.78 1.95 -9.61
CA VAL A 39 -18.26 1.83 -8.25
C VAL A 39 -17.75 0.41 -8.05
N THR A 40 -16.50 0.28 -7.61
CA THR A 40 -15.90 -1.01 -7.25
C THR A 40 -15.73 -1.06 -5.74
N MET A 41 -16.22 -2.15 -5.13
CA MET A 41 -16.06 -2.44 -3.71
C MET A 41 -15.05 -3.56 -3.49
N THR A 42 -14.51 -3.65 -2.28
CA THR A 42 -13.83 -4.84 -1.75
C THR A 42 -14.85 -5.92 -1.36
N ASP A 43 -14.37 -7.12 -1.04
CA ASP A 43 -15.22 -8.25 -0.63
C ASP A 43 -16.01 -7.97 0.65
N ASP A 44 -15.51 -7.08 1.51
CA ASP A 44 -16.17 -6.63 2.73
C ASP A 44 -16.99 -5.33 2.54
N ALA A 45 -17.24 -4.92 1.30
CA ALA A 45 -18.06 -3.77 0.91
C ALA A 45 -17.46 -2.36 1.18
N ARG A 46 -16.13 -2.26 1.34
CA ARG A 46 -15.46 -0.95 1.37
C ARG A 46 -15.23 -0.42 -0.04
N LEU A 47 -15.17 0.91 -0.17
CA LEU A 47 -14.89 1.55 -1.45
C LEU A 47 -13.46 1.23 -1.93
N LYS A 48 -13.34 0.71 -3.14
CA LYS A 48 -12.05 0.43 -3.80
C LYS A 48 -11.77 1.38 -4.95
N ALA A 49 -12.78 1.71 -5.75
CA ALA A 49 -12.64 2.68 -6.83
C ALA A 49 -13.98 3.33 -7.22
N ILE A 50 -13.91 4.57 -7.70
CA ILE A 50 -15.00 5.27 -8.38
C ILE A 50 -14.49 5.68 -9.75
N ASN A 51 -15.18 5.27 -10.81
CA ASN A 51 -14.93 5.75 -12.16
C ASN A 51 -16.21 6.39 -12.67
N ALA A 52 -16.15 7.63 -13.11
CA ALA A 52 -17.26 8.32 -13.76
C ALA A 52 -16.78 8.76 -15.15
N LYS A 53 -17.49 8.37 -16.19
CA LYS A 53 -17.23 8.78 -17.57
C LYS A 53 -18.48 9.43 -18.12
N GLN A 54 -18.32 10.64 -18.62
CA GLN A 54 -19.39 11.43 -19.20
C GLN A 54 -19.06 11.70 -20.66
N ILE A 55 -20.05 11.54 -21.54
CA ILE A 55 -19.89 11.80 -22.96
C ILE A 55 -20.90 12.84 -23.43
N GLY A 56 -20.42 14.06 -23.69
CA GLY A 56 -21.16 15.11 -24.40
C GLY A 56 -20.90 15.08 -25.91
N GLN A 57 -21.79 15.70 -26.68
CA GLN A 57 -21.87 15.55 -28.15
C GLN A 57 -20.77 16.25 -29.00
N ALA A 58 -19.57 16.51 -28.47
CA ALA A 58 -18.47 17.10 -29.25
C ALA A 58 -17.09 16.66 -28.71
N GLU A 59 -16.25 16.02 -29.53
CA GLU A 59 -15.01 15.38 -29.06
C GLU A 59 -13.71 16.13 -29.44
N THR A 60 -12.84 16.34 -28.45
CA THR A 60 -11.37 16.52 -28.51
C THR A 60 -10.81 16.01 -27.15
N ILE A 61 -9.54 16.13 -26.74
CA ILE A 61 -9.07 15.49 -25.46
C ILE A 61 -8.02 16.36 -24.76
N ILE A 62 -8.22 16.70 -23.48
CA ILE A 62 -7.18 17.23 -22.56
C ILE A 62 -7.11 16.32 -21.32
N LYS A 63 -5.95 15.74 -21.02
CA LYS A 63 -5.75 14.81 -19.90
C LYS A 63 -4.87 15.44 -18.82
N GLU A 64 -5.35 15.52 -17.58
CA GLU A 64 -4.53 15.81 -16.41
C GLU A 64 -4.42 14.53 -15.55
N ALA A 65 -3.24 13.93 -15.53
CA ALA A 65 -2.95 12.77 -14.71
C ALA A 65 -2.10 13.20 -13.52
N VAL A 66 -2.70 13.19 -12.32
CA VAL A 66 -1.93 13.28 -11.07
C VAL A 66 -1.71 11.86 -10.60
N THR A 67 -0.65 11.24 -11.11
CA THR A 67 -0.14 10.00 -10.51
C THR A 67 0.45 10.38 -9.18
N LEU A 68 -0.32 10.21 -8.11
CA LEU A 68 0.26 10.16 -6.78
C LEU A 68 1.21 8.97 -6.82
N SER A 69 2.50 9.23 -6.70
CA SER A 69 3.50 8.20 -6.41
C SER A 69 3.12 7.64 -5.05
N GLY A 70 2.14 6.73 -5.03
CA GLY A 70 1.77 5.96 -3.85
C GLY A 70 3.08 5.47 -3.30
N VAL A 71 3.30 5.72 -2.00
CA VAL A 71 4.53 5.32 -1.33
C VAL A 71 4.70 3.83 -1.61
N LEU A 72 5.50 3.51 -2.62
CA LEU A 72 5.96 2.16 -2.85
C LEU A 72 6.77 1.91 -1.59
N VAL A 73 6.17 1.18 -0.65
CA VAL A 73 6.86 0.63 0.50
C VAL A 73 7.83 -0.37 -0.08
N ALA A 74 8.91 0.15 -0.66
CA ALA A 74 10.05 -0.62 -1.04
C ALA A 74 10.60 -1.13 0.28
N ASN A 75 10.27 -2.37 0.61
CA ASN A 75 11.02 -3.16 1.56
C ASN A 75 12.44 -3.25 0.98
N ARG A 76 13.24 -2.19 1.19
CA ARG A 76 14.67 -2.25 0.95
C ARG A 76 15.18 -3.22 1.98
N ALA A 77 15.31 -4.48 1.57
CA ALA A 77 16.12 -5.45 2.28
C ALA A 77 17.49 -4.81 2.43
N ARG A 78 17.77 -4.28 3.61
CA ARG A 78 19.10 -3.71 3.90
C ARG A 78 20.10 -4.84 3.73
N GLU A 79 21.22 -4.49 3.11
CA GLU A 79 22.36 -5.37 2.91
C GLU A 79 22.69 -6.08 4.23
N GLN A 80 22.58 -7.41 4.20
CA GLN A 80 22.70 -8.28 5.34
C GLN A 80 24.15 -8.25 5.83
N ARG A 81 24.44 -7.44 6.86
CA ARG A 81 25.77 -7.43 7.46
C ARG A 81 25.94 -8.66 8.33
N ASP A 82 27.01 -9.42 8.11
CA ASP A 82 27.40 -10.51 9.01
C ASP A 82 27.86 -9.94 10.36
N TRP A 83 27.06 -10.15 11.40
CA TRP A 83 27.36 -9.62 12.74
C TRP A 83 28.34 -10.52 13.52
N CYS A 84 28.52 -11.77 13.10
CA CYS A 84 29.40 -12.75 13.75
C CYS A 84 29.80 -13.89 12.79
N THR A 85 31.01 -13.84 12.22
CA THR A 85 31.61 -15.01 11.54
C THR A 85 32.04 -16.03 12.60
N PHE A 86 31.34 -17.17 12.66
CA PHE A 86 31.81 -18.35 13.40
C PHE A 86 32.21 -19.40 12.37
N LYS A 87 33.28 -20.15 12.64
CA LYS A 87 33.68 -21.28 11.80
C LYS A 87 32.58 -22.34 11.82
N GLU A 88 32.19 -22.76 10.62
CA GLU A 88 31.10 -23.65 10.27
C GLU A 88 31.06 -24.93 11.11
N SER A 89 29.88 -25.27 11.66
CA SER A 89 29.47 -26.68 11.90
C SER A 89 28.09 -26.82 12.56
N ALA A 90 27.46 -25.75 13.07
CA ALA A 90 26.14 -25.85 13.70
C ALA A 90 25.00 -25.50 12.73
N LYS A 91 23.94 -26.33 12.72
CA LYS A 91 22.69 -26.04 11.99
C LYS A 91 22.11 -24.68 12.47
N PRO A 92 21.60 -23.83 11.56
CA PRO A 92 21.01 -22.56 11.94
C PRO A 92 19.79 -22.79 12.83
N VAL A 93 19.70 -22.02 13.90
CA VAL A 93 18.58 -22.03 14.83
C VAL A 93 17.70 -20.82 14.52
N THR A 94 16.43 -21.06 14.24
CA THR A 94 15.44 -19.99 13.99
C THR A 94 14.60 -19.80 15.24
N ILE A 95 14.50 -18.55 15.71
CA ILE A 95 13.58 -18.14 16.76
C ILE A 95 12.66 -17.10 16.15
N THR A 96 11.38 -17.41 16.10
CA THR A 96 10.36 -16.50 15.59
C THR A 96 9.75 -15.74 16.77
N TYR A 97 9.63 -14.42 16.60
CA TYR A 97 9.02 -13.53 17.57
C TYR A 97 7.71 -13.03 16.98
N SER A 98 6.65 -13.05 17.78
CA SER A 98 5.34 -12.59 17.33
C SER A 98 4.69 -11.74 18.40
N LYS A 99 3.95 -10.72 17.95
CA LYS A 99 3.04 -9.95 18.80
C LYS A 99 1.68 -9.98 18.12
N LEU A 100 0.79 -10.83 18.62
CA LEU A 100 -0.52 -11.03 18.02
C LEU A 100 -1.45 -9.85 18.38
N ASN A 101 -2.32 -9.50 17.43
CA ASN A 101 -3.53 -8.70 17.64
C ASN A 101 -3.32 -7.37 18.38
N GLN A 102 -2.38 -6.54 17.93
CA GLN A 102 -2.37 -5.13 18.36
C GLN A 102 -3.61 -4.45 17.80
N LYS A 103 -4.42 -3.84 18.67
CA LYS A 103 -5.56 -3.06 18.21
C LYS A 103 -5.05 -1.79 17.54
N PHE A 104 -5.82 -1.27 16.60
CA PHE A 104 -5.55 0.01 15.97
C PHE A 104 -5.25 1.12 17.00
N SER A 105 -6.09 1.19 18.04
CA SER A 105 -5.94 2.14 19.16
C SER A 105 -4.58 2.07 19.86
N ASP A 106 -3.91 0.93 19.80
CA ASP A 106 -2.63 0.69 20.47
C ASP A 106 -1.44 1.12 19.61
N LEU A 107 -1.66 1.32 18.30
CA LEU A 107 -0.69 1.76 17.30
C LEU A 107 -0.85 3.24 16.95
N PHE A 108 -2.07 3.75 17.02
CA PHE A 108 -2.39 5.14 16.72
C PHE A 108 -2.10 6.03 17.93
N TYR A 109 -0.83 6.39 18.11
CA TYR A 109 -0.40 7.27 19.19
C TYR A 109 0.08 8.61 18.63
N GLN A 110 -0.57 9.70 19.04
CA GLN A 110 -0.15 11.08 18.76
C GLN A 110 0.61 11.59 19.99
N GLY A 111 1.91 11.33 20.09
CA GLY A 111 2.70 11.98 21.15
C GLY A 111 4.09 11.43 21.39
N THR A 112 4.25 10.11 21.51
CA THR A 112 5.54 9.48 21.81
C THR A 112 5.64 8.11 21.16
N ASP A 113 6.87 7.71 20.83
CA ASP A 113 7.14 6.38 20.33
C ASP A 113 6.81 5.32 21.39
N LYS A 114 6.12 4.26 20.97
CA LYS A 114 5.82 3.12 21.83
C LYS A 114 6.93 2.09 21.67
N ILE A 115 7.51 1.68 22.79
CA ILE A 115 8.58 0.69 22.83
C ILE A 115 8.00 -0.58 23.45
N ASP A 116 7.96 -1.64 22.66
CA ASP A 116 7.37 -2.92 23.05
C ASP A 116 8.42 -4.03 22.95
N ALA A 117 8.68 -4.72 24.06
CA ALA A 117 9.43 -5.97 24.01
C ALA A 117 8.62 -7.02 23.26
N MET A 118 9.28 -7.78 22.37
CA MET A 118 8.65 -8.90 21.68
C MET A 118 8.87 -10.19 22.45
N GLU A 119 7.93 -11.12 22.34
CA GLU A 119 8.01 -12.45 22.91
C GLU A 119 8.26 -13.49 21.82
N ALA A 120 9.01 -14.54 22.15
CA ALA A 120 9.16 -15.68 21.27
C ALA A 120 7.80 -16.36 21.11
N ASP A 121 7.46 -16.74 19.88
CA ASP A 121 6.21 -17.48 19.66
C ASP A 121 6.26 -18.86 20.32
N SER A 122 5.08 -19.48 20.45
CA SER A 122 4.92 -20.79 21.09
C SER A 122 5.77 -21.89 20.44
N GLY A 123 5.98 -21.84 19.12
CA GLY A 123 6.84 -22.78 18.40
C GLY A 123 8.33 -22.60 18.68
N SER A 124 8.74 -21.41 19.12
CA SER A 124 10.13 -21.03 19.34
C SER A 124 10.53 -20.96 20.81
N GLN A 125 9.61 -21.15 21.75
CA GLN A 125 9.86 -21.02 23.20
C GLN A 125 10.94 -21.97 23.72
N ALA A 126 10.90 -23.25 23.34
CA ALA A 126 11.90 -24.23 23.82
C ALA A 126 13.31 -23.84 23.37
N THR A 127 13.44 -23.44 22.10
CA THR A 127 14.68 -22.91 21.52
C THR A 127 15.13 -21.62 22.20
N PHE A 128 14.20 -20.71 22.46
CA PHE A 128 14.48 -19.46 23.16
C PHE A 128 15.02 -19.71 24.56
N GLU A 129 14.44 -20.62 25.35
CA GLU A 129 14.91 -20.96 26.69
C GLU A 129 16.29 -21.65 26.68
N LEU A 130 16.59 -22.46 25.64
CA LEU A 130 17.95 -23.00 25.45
C LEU A 130 18.97 -21.89 25.22
N VAL A 131 18.65 -20.89 24.38
CA VAL A 131 19.55 -19.77 24.10
C VAL A 131 19.63 -18.81 25.30
N LYS A 132 18.54 -18.63 26.04
CA LYS A 132 18.49 -17.78 27.24
C LYS A 132 19.41 -18.26 28.36
N LYS A 133 19.62 -19.58 28.49
CA LYS A 133 20.61 -20.15 29.42
C LYS A 133 22.05 -19.80 29.08
N SER A 134 22.31 -19.38 27.84
CA SER A 134 23.59 -18.79 27.47
C SER A 134 23.63 -17.32 27.87
N SER A 135 24.83 -16.77 28.12
CA SER A 135 25.04 -15.34 28.41
C SER A 135 24.53 -14.37 27.32
N LEU A 136 23.93 -14.89 26.25
CA LEU A 136 23.33 -14.17 25.13
C LEU A 136 21.92 -13.64 25.42
N GLU A 137 21.29 -13.94 26.56
CA GLU A 137 19.92 -13.46 26.87
C GLU A 137 19.74 -11.95 26.61
N LYS A 138 20.74 -11.15 26.97
CA LYS A 138 20.73 -9.69 26.81
C LYS A 138 20.75 -9.22 25.35
N TYR A 139 21.01 -10.11 24.40
CA TYR A 139 21.18 -9.81 22.97
C TYR A 139 20.10 -10.43 22.09
N ILE A 140 19.21 -11.28 22.66
CA ILE A 140 18.23 -12.05 21.87
C ILE A 140 16.80 -11.52 21.95
N LYS A 141 16.49 -10.54 22.79
CA LYS A 141 15.14 -9.96 22.87
C LYS A 141 15.02 -8.79 21.90
N PRO A 142 14.30 -8.92 20.77
CA PRO A 142 14.00 -7.78 19.94
C PRO A 142 13.07 -6.82 20.66
N THR A 143 13.20 -5.55 20.27
CA THR A 143 12.30 -4.49 20.70
C THR A 143 11.63 -3.91 19.45
N LEU A 144 10.31 -3.82 19.48
CA LEU A 144 9.54 -3.12 18.48
C LEU A 144 9.43 -1.65 18.91
N ILE A 145 9.72 -0.72 18.01
CA ILE A 145 9.44 0.69 18.18
C ILE A 145 8.36 1.08 17.19
N VAL A 146 7.19 1.48 17.70
CA VAL A 146 6.11 2.05 16.89
C VAL A 146 6.24 3.56 16.99
N ARG A 147 6.60 4.20 15.89
CA ARG A 147 6.73 5.65 15.83
C ARG A 147 5.37 6.32 15.84
N ALA A 148 5.34 7.57 16.31
CA ALA A 148 4.14 8.39 16.26
C ALA A 148 3.53 8.43 14.84
N ALA A 149 2.20 8.42 14.78
CA ALA A 149 1.47 8.44 13.52
C ALA A 149 1.60 9.81 12.83
N HIS A 150 1.98 9.81 11.55
CA HIS A 150 2.09 11.04 10.76
C HIS A 150 0.95 11.07 9.73
N PRO A 151 0.16 12.16 9.64
CA PRO A 151 -0.88 12.25 8.62
C PRO A 151 -0.21 12.27 7.24
N ILE A 152 -0.70 11.45 6.32
CA ILE A 152 -0.37 11.61 4.91
C ILE A 152 -1.16 12.83 4.45
N GLN A 153 -0.46 13.85 3.96
CA GLN A 153 -1.13 15.07 3.49
C GLN A 153 -2.21 14.68 2.46
N PRO A 154 -3.48 15.03 2.70
CA PRO A 154 -4.49 14.83 1.69
C PRO A 154 -4.14 15.70 0.48
N VAL A 155 -4.59 15.28 -0.69
CA VAL A 155 -4.55 16.15 -1.86
C VAL A 155 -5.37 17.39 -1.54
N THR A 156 -4.72 18.54 -1.41
CA THR A 156 -5.41 19.80 -1.17
C THR A 156 -6.14 20.19 -2.44
N GLU A 157 -7.44 19.98 -2.45
CA GLU A 157 -8.27 20.37 -3.58
C GLU A 157 -8.57 21.87 -3.51
N GLN A 158 -8.40 22.58 -4.62
CA GLN A 158 -8.75 24.02 -4.71
C GLN A 158 -10.21 24.26 -5.14
N SER A 159 -10.94 23.21 -5.53
CA SER A 159 -12.33 23.32 -5.98
C SER A 159 -13.29 23.05 -4.82
N SER A 160 -14.18 24.01 -4.55
CA SER A 160 -15.33 23.84 -3.65
C SER A 160 -16.60 23.39 -4.37
N SER A 161 -16.54 23.20 -5.70
CA SER A 161 -17.69 22.81 -6.52
C SER A 161 -17.53 21.38 -7.03
N GLY A 162 -18.48 20.51 -6.70
CA GLY A 162 -18.49 19.12 -7.13
C GLY A 162 -19.46 18.26 -6.33
N VAL A 163 -19.45 16.96 -6.60
CA VAL A 163 -20.10 15.93 -5.79
C VAL A 163 -19.12 15.50 -4.71
N GLU A 164 -19.49 15.70 -3.45
CA GLU A 164 -18.63 15.38 -2.31
C GLU A 164 -18.51 13.86 -2.12
N VAL A 165 -17.28 13.38 -2.10
CA VAL A 165 -16.90 12.02 -1.68
C VAL A 165 -16.08 12.14 -0.42
N ARG A 166 -16.57 11.59 0.69
CA ARG A 166 -15.81 11.56 1.95
C ARG A 166 -14.85 10.38 1.98
N LEU A 167 -13.57 10.68 2.09
CA LEU A 167 -12.49 9.68 2.15
C LEU A 167 -11.84 9.68 3.53
N PRO A 168 -11.36 8.52 4.02
CA PRO A 168 -10.70 8.47 5.32
C PRO A 168 -9.38 9.23 5.29
N VAL A 169 -9.10 10.00 6.34
CA VAL A 169 -7.76 10.56 6.58
C VAL A 169 -6.82 9.41 6.91
N ILE A 170 -5.71 9.28 6.20
CA ILE A 170 -4.76 8.18 6.42
C ILE A 170 -3.51 8.68 7.13
N TYR A 171 -3.06 7.90 8.10
CA TYR A 171 -1.81 8.10 8.79
C TYR A 171 -0.80 7.02 8.39
N GLN A 172 0.46 7.41 8.31
CA GLN A 172 1.58 6.50 8.20
C GLN A 172 2.19 6.27 9.58
N VAL A 173 2.30 5.01 9.97
CA VAL A 173 2.98 4.56 11.18
C VAL A 173 4.23 3.78 10.78
N SER A 174 5.39 4.19 11.27
CA SER A 174 6.65 3.45 11.07
C SER A 174 6.84 2.46 12.20
N VAL A 175 6.91 1.17 11.86
CA VAL A 175 7.22 0.09 12.79
C VAL A 175 8.68 -0.31 12.57
N GLU A 176 9.50 -0.15 13.60
CA GLU A 176 10.92 -0.44 13.58
C GLU A 176 11.22 -1.65 14.47
N LEU A 177 11.99 -2.60 13.94
CA LEU A 177 12.52 -3.73 14.69
C LEU A 177 13.94 -3.40 15.11
N MET A 178 14.15 -3.33 16.42
CA MET A 178 15.45 -3.11 17.05
C MET A 178 15.98 -4.42 17.62
N TRP A 179 17.27 -4.68 17.44
CA TRP A 179 17.93 -5.89 17.94
C TRP A 179 19.31 -5.58 18.56
N GLY A 180 19.67 -6.35 19.59
CA GLY A 180 21.02 -6.34 20.20
C GLY A 180 21.25 -5.27 21.27
N LYS A 181 22.48 -5.20 21.79
CA LYS A 181 22.94 -4.19 22.75
C LYS A 181 24.33 -3.65 22.33
N PRO A 182 24.45 -2.37 21.91
CA PRO A 182 23.37 -1.38 21.81
C PRO A 182 22.32 -1.78 20.77
N ALA A 183 21.07 -1.38 21.00
CA ALA A 183 19.96 -1.69 20.10
C ALA A 183 20.19 -1.04 18.73
N ARG A 184 20.08 -1.82 17.67
CA ARG A 184 20.23 -1.37 16.27
C ARG A 184 18.99 -1.71 15.48
N MET A 185 18.60 -0.82 14.57
CA MET A 185 17.48 -1.06 13.66
C MET A 185 17.86 -2.12 12.63
N VAL A 186 17.18 -3.26 12.67
CA VAL A 186 17.37 -4.39 11.77
C VAL A 186 16.23 -4.56 10.77
N GLY A 187 15.08 -3.94 11.02
CA GLY A 187 13.96 -3.89 10.09
C GLY A 187 13.12 -2.64 10.30
N GLN A 188 12.46 -2.19 9.24
CA GLN A 188 11.50 -1.10 9.29
C GLN A 188 10.39 -1.37 8.28
N GLN A 189 9.14 -1.14 8.67
CA GLN A 189 7.99 -1.24 7.78
C GLN A 189 7.02 -0.10 8.07
N ASN A 190 6.57 0.55 7.00
CA ASN A 190 5.53 1.57 7.08
C ASN A 190 4.15 0.91 6.94
N VAL A 191 3.24 1.33 7.79
CA VAL A 191 1.87 0.83 7.87
C VAL A 191 0.91 2.01 7.67
N LEU A 192 -0.11 1.82 6.85
CA LEU A 192 -1.13 2.83 6.60
C LEU A 192 -2.34 2.56 7.48
N LEU A 193 -2.77 3.56 8.23
CA LEU A 193 -3.79 3.43 9.26
C LEU A 193 -4.87 4.51 9.04
N PRO A 194 -6.14 4.15 8.80
CA PRO A 194 -7.20 5.14 8.68
C PRO A 194 -7.48 5.81 10.02
N SER A 195 -7.70 7.12 10.02
CA SER A 195 -8.00 7.91 11.22
C SER A 195 -9.28 7.46 11.91
N GLU A 196 -9.29 7.50 13.24
CA GLU A 196 -10.46 7.30 14.09
C GLU A 196 -10.88 8.63 14.78
N GLY A 197 -12.03 8.63 15.47
CA GLY A 197 -12.54 9.80 16.21
C GLY A 197 -13.34 10.83 15.39
N ARG A 198 -13.04 12.11 15.56
CA ARG A 198 -13.77 13.25 14.94
C ARG A 198 -13.16 13.74 13.62
N LEU A 199 -11.89 13.42 13.36
CA LEU A 199 -11.17 13.78 12.13
C LEU A 199 -10.94 12.53 11.28
N ARG A 200 -12.01 11.76 11.04
CA ARG A 200 -11.93 10.47 10.32
C ARG A 200 -11.88 10.66 8.82
N ASP A 201 -12.52 11.70 8.31
CA ASP A 201 -12.74 11.89 6.89
C ASP A 201 -12.35 13.30 6.40
N TYR A 202 -12.07 13.39 5.11
CA TYR A 202 -11.93 14.65 4.39
C TYR A 202 -12.78 14.59 3.11
N PRO A 203 -13.36 15.72 2.67
CA PRO A 203 -14.11 15.77 1.43
C PRO A 203 -13.17 15.82 0.22
N LEU A 204 -13.48 15.03 -0.80
CA LEU A 204 -12.93 15.11 -2.15
C LEU A 204 -14.10 15.39 -3.10
N HIS A 205 -14.05 16.47 -3.87
CA HIS A 205 -15.13 16.87 -4.76
C HIS A 205 -14.88 16.34 -6.17
N ILE A 206 -15.73 15.42 -6.61
CA ILE A 206 -15.76 15.03 -8.03
C ILE A 206 -16.31 16.23 -8.82
N PRO A 207 -15.57 16.80 -9.78
CA PRO A 207 -16.08 17.92 -10.55
C PRO A 207 -17.40 17.57 -11.22
N ARG A 208 -18.35 18.52 -11.19
CA ARG A 208 -19.65 18.31 -11.85
C ARG A 208 -19.46 18.11 -13.36
N PRO A 209 -20.36 17.34 -14.00
CA PRO A 209 -20.34 17.15 -15.43
C PRO A 209 -20.36 18.49 -16.19
N ALA A 210 -19.51 18.63 -17.21
CA ALA A 210 -19.57 19.76 -18.12
C ALA A 210 -20.77 19.63 -19.07
N ALA A 211 -21.46 20.72 -19.43
CA ALA A 211 -22.61 20.64 -20.36
C ALA A 211 -22.23 20.13 -21.76
N PHE A 212 -20.95 20.25 -22.15
CA PHE A 212 -20.45 19.84 -23.46
C PHE A 212 -19.08 19.17 -23.33
N GLY A 213 -18.81 18.25 -24.27
CA GLY A 213 -17.57 17.49 -24.33
C GLY A 213 -17.51 16.30 -23.37
N THR A 214 -16.36 15.66 -23.24
CA THR A 214 -16.21 14.44 -22.44
C THR A 214 -15.49 14.71 -21.13
N GLN A 215 -15.92 14.07 -20.05
CA GLN A 215 -15.25 14.18 -18.75
C GLN A 215 -15.06 12.78 -18.19
N GLN A 216 -13.88 12.46 -17.68
CA GLN A 216 -13.61 11.20 -17.02
C GLN A 216 -12.91 11.45 -15.69
N PHE A 217 -13.52 10.97 -14.63
CA PHE A 217 -12.95 10.93 -13.29
C PHE A 217 -12.66 9.48 -12.91
N ALA A 218 -11.47 9.22 -12.37
CA ALA A 218 -11.14 7.92 -11.78
C ALA A 218 -10.41 8.10 -10.45
N LEU A 219 -10.97 7.52 -9.40
CA LEU A 219 -10.40 7.43 -8.06
C LEU A 219 -10.12 5.96 -7.77
N THR A 220 -8.90 5.65 -7.34
CA THR A 220 -8.55 4.32 -6.82
C THR A 220 -8.01 4.45 -5.39
N LEU A 221 -8.45 3.55 -4.52
CA LEU A 221 -8.06 3.46 -3.12
C LEU A 221 -7.29 2.16 -2.85
N ALA A 222 -6.35 2.22 -1.91
CA ALA A 222 -5.71 1.06 -1.31
C ALA A 222 -6.66 0.37 -0.33
N GLU A 223 -6.31 -0.83 0.13
CA GLU A 223 -7.04 -1.52 1.19
C GLU A 223 -7.08 -0.72 2.49
N SER A 224 -6.16 0.20 2.74
CA SER A 224 -6.24 1.10 3.91
C SER A 224 -7.27 2.23 3.76
N GLY A 225 -7.86 2.40 2.57
CA GLY A 225 -8.64 3.58 2.19
C GLY A 225 -7.78 4.75 1.68
N ALA A 226 -6.45 4.59 1.62
CA ALA A 226 -5.55 5.61 1.08
C ALA A 226 -5.77 5.81 -0.42
N VAL A 227 -5.78 7.06 -0.87
CA VAL A 227 -5.81 7.37 -2.30
C VAL A 227 -4.51 6.91 -2.96
N THR A 228 -4.62 6.05 -3.98
CA THR A 228 -3.49 5.59 -4.78
C THR A 228 -3.41 6.29 -6.13
N SER A 229 -4.54 6.71 -6.68
CA SER A 229 -4.61 7.42 -7.97
C SER A 229 -5.86 8.29 -8.02
N ILE A 230 -5.70 9.52 -8.51
CA ILE A 230 -6.79 10.40 -8.94
C ILE A 230 -6.49 10.82 -10.38
N GLN A 231 -7.41 10.55 -11.29
CA GLN A 231 -7.30 10.97 -12.68
C GLN A 231 -8.50 11.80 -13.05
N TYR A 232 -8.23 12.90 -13.74
CA TYR A 232 -9.25 13.78 -14.26
C TYR A 232 -8.92 14.14 -15.71
N VAL A 233 -9.81 13.74 -16.61
CA VAL A 233 -9.71 14.04 -18.03
C VAL A 233 -10.90 14.89 -18.39
N LYS A 234 -10.66 16.06 -18.97
CA LYS A 234 -11.73 16.94 -19.45
C LYS A 234 -11.45 17.29 -20.90
N ASN A 235 -12.48 17.17 -21.70
CA ASN A 235 -12.51 17.60 -23.08
C ASN A 235 -13.55 18.70 -23.20
N SER A 236 -13.12 19.93 -23.42
CA SER A 236 -13.98 21.01 -23.90
C SER A 236 -13.92 21.02 -25.42
N GLY A 237 -15.05 20.78 -26.10
CA GLY A 237 -15.16 20.66 -27.56
C GLY A 237 -14.86 21.93 -28.38
N THR A 238 -13.95 22.79 -27.92
CA THR A 238 -13.50 24.00 -28.60
C THR A 238 -12.04 23.87 -29.05
N VAL A 239 -11.87 23.32 -30.26
CA VAL A 239 -10.88 23.73 -31.27
C VAL A 239 -9.39 23.33 -31.08
N ASN A 240 -8.96 22.47 -32.02
CA ASN A 240 -7.62 22.27 -32.62
C ASN A 240 -6.58 21.34 -31.95
N ALA A 241 -6.48 20.14 -32.55
CA ALA A 241 -5.26 19.38 -32.86
C ALA A 241 -4.34 18.96 -31.71
N MET A 242 -4.44 17.69 -31.29
CA MET A 242 -3.25 16.83 -31.13
C MET A 242 -3.63 15.35 -31.13
N THR A 243 -3.41 14.72 -32.28
CA THR A 243 -3.49 13.29 -32.59
C THR A 243 -2.38 12.49 -31.88
N GLY A 244 -2.48 12.29 -30.56
CA GLY A 244 -1.44 11.56 -29.83
C GLY A 244 -1.83 10.95 -28.48
N ALA A 245 -3.11 10.60 -28.26
CA ALA A 245 -3.60 10.22 -26.93
C ALA A 245 -4.17 8.79 -26.79
N ALA A 246 -3.84 7.88 -27.71
CA ALA A 246 -4.30 6.49 -27.68
C ALA A 246 -3.52 5.57 -26.72
N ASP A 247 -2.26 5.91 -26.37
CA ASP A 247 -1.36 4.97 -25.67
C ASP A 247 -1.39 5.01 -24.13
N VAL A 248 -2.21 5.88 -23.52
CA VAL A 248 -2.24 6.05 -22.05
C VAL A 248 -3.55 5.50 -21.43
N LEU A 249 -4.41 4.84 -22.22
CA LEU A 249 -5.62 4.15 -21.71
C LEU A 249 -5.37 2.68 -21.31
N THR A 250 -4.15 2.18 -21.44
CA THR A 250 -3.74 0.83 -21.03
C THR A 250 -3.89 0.53 -19.52
N PRO A 251 -3.79 1.50 -18.58
CA PRO A 251 -4.01 1.19 -17.16
C PRO A 251 -5.49 0.98 -16.77
N LEU A 252 -6.45 1.42 -17.60
CA LEU A 252 -7.88 1.40 -17.27
C LEU A 252 -8.71 0.40 -18.09
N LYS A 253 -8.15 -0.22 -19.14
CA LYS A 253 -8.70 -1.48 -19.63
C LYS A 253 -8.48 -2.50 -18.53
N ARG A 254 -9.55 -3.06 -17.95
CA ARG A 254 -9.44 -4.29 -17.13
C ARG A 254 -8.56 -5.24 -17.94
N PRO A 255 -7.40 -5.68 -17.41
CA PRO A 255 -6.53 -6.58 -18.15
C PRO A 255 -7.37 -7.77 -18.54
N THR A 256 -7.42 -8.04 -19.83
CA THR A 256 -8.12 -9.21 -20.34
C THR A 256 -7.47 -10.45 -19.72
N THR A 257 -8.17 -11.58 -19.76
CA THR A 257 -7.59 -12.85 -19.30
C THR A 257 -6.25 -13.14 -20.01
N SER A 258 -6.08 -12.67 -21.25
CA SER A 258 -4.81 -12.74 -21.99
C SER A 258 -3.71 -11.89 -21.34
N ASP A 259 -4.00 -10.61 -21.04
CA ASP A 259 -3.01 -9.69 -20.45
C ASP A 259 -2.56 -10.17 -19.04
N ARG A 260 -3.47 -10.81 -18.29
CA ARG A 260 -3.14 -11.42 -17.00
C ARG A 260 -2.24 -12.63 -17.15
N VAL A 261 -2.48 -13.47 -18.16
CA VAL A 261 -1.64 -14.66 -18.43
C VAL A 261 -0.24 -14.23 -18.86
N ASP A 262 -0.13 -13.19 -19.70
CA ASP A 262 1.18 -12.67 -20.13
C ASP A 262 1.95 -12.03 -18.98
N ALA A 263 1.27 -11.31 -18.07
CA ALA A 263 1.90 -10.78 -16.86
C ALA A 263 2.36 -11.89 -15.90
N ILE A 264 1.58 -12.95 -15.72
CA ILE A 264 1.96 -14.12 -14.91
C ILE A 264 3.14 -14.85 -15.54
N LYS A 265 3.15 -15.01 -16.87
CA LYS A 265 4.25 -15.62 -17.60
C LYS A 265 5.54 -14.79 -17.46
N ALA A 266 5.44 -13.47 -17.61
CA ALA A 266 6.57 -12.57 -17.40
C ALA A 266 7.12 -12.65 -15.97
N GLN A 267 6.25 -12.78 -14.95
CA GLN A 267 6.69 -13.00 -13.57
C GLN A 267 7.36 -14.38 -13.39
N ALA A 268 6.80 -15.44 -13.98
CA ALA A 268 7.38 -16.78 -13.93
C ALA A 268 8.76 -16.83 -14.61
N ASP A 269 8.93 -16.17 -15.75
CA ASP A 269 10.21 -16.07 -16.45
C ASP A 269 11.24 -15.31 -15.64
N LEU A 270 10.84 -14.23 -14.95
CA LEU A 270 11.72 -13.47 -14.08
C LEU A 270 12.16 -14.31 -12.87
N ILE A 271 11.25 -15.06 -12.25
CA ILE A 271 11.59 -16.01 -11.16
C ILE A 271 12.52 -17.11 -11.67
N ALA A 272 12.27 -17.65 -12.86
CA ALA A 272 13.13 -18.67 -13.47
C ALA A 272 14.55 -18.12 -13.75
N GLN A 273 14.65 -16.87 -14.20
CA GLN A 273 15.95 -16.20 -14.37
C GLN A 273 16.66 -15.99 -13.03
N GLN A 274 15.95 -15.57 -11.99
CA GLN A 274 16.50 -15.44 -10.65
C GLN A 274 16.99 -16.78 -10.09
N GLN A 275 16.23 -17.86 -10.29
CA GLN A 275 16.64 -19.21 -9.90
C GLN A 275 17.87 -19.70 -10.68
N ARG A 276 17.93 -19.44 -11.99
CA ARG A 276 19.12 -19.75 -12.80
C ARG A 276 20.34 -18.99 -12.31
N LEU A 277 20.20 -17.69 -12.04
CA LEU A 277 21.29 -16.86 -11.52
C LEU A 277 21.78 -17.38 -10.17
N ALA A 278 20.86 -17.67 -9.24
CA ALA A 278 21.20 -18.22 -7.92
C ALA A 278 21.88 -19.60 -8.02
N THR A 279 21.41 -20.46 -8.92
CA THR A 279 22.02 -21.79 -9.16
C THR A 279 23.41 -21.64 -9.77
N CYS A 280 23.58 -20.72 -10.72
CA CYS A 280 24.88 -20.40 -11.32
C CYS A 280 25.88 -19.85 -10.29
N GLN A 281 25.41 -19.02 -9.36
CA GLN A 281 26.25 -18.49 -8.27
C GLN A 281 26.62 -19.59 -7.27
N ALA A 282 25.70 -20.51 -6.96
CA ALA A 282 25.93 -21.61 -6.04
C ALA A 282 26.81 -22.73 -6.63
N THR A 283 26.78 -22.96 -7.94
CA THR A 283 27.54 -24.03 -8.61
C THR A 283 28.02 -23.58 -9.99
N PRO A 284 29.13 -22.82 -10.07
CA PRO A 284 29.60 -22.18 -11.30
C PRO A 284 29.88 -23.15 -12.45
N SER A 285 30.30 -24.39 -12.14
CA SER A 285 30.59 -25.43 -13.13
C SER A 285 29.36 -26.00 -13.84
N SER A 286 28.15 -25.70 -13.35
CA SER A 286 26.87 -26.16 -13.91
C SER A 286 26.11 -25.09 -14.70
N CYS A 287 26.63 -23.87 -14.76
CA CYS A 287 26.02 -22.77 -15.49
C CYS A 287 26.27 -22.95 -17.00
N LYS A 288 25.20 -23.19 -17.78
CA LYS A 288 25.22 -23.26 -19.26
C LYS A 288 24.27 -22.23 -19.84
#